data_AF-A0AAX4PJY9-F1
#
_entry.id   AF-A0AAX4PJY9-F1
#
_cell.length_a   1.000
_cell.length_b   1.000
_cell.length_c   1.000
_cell.angle_alpha   90.00
_cell.angle_beta   90.00
_cell.angle_gamma   90.00
#
_symmetry.space_group_name_H-M   'P 1'
#
loop_
_entity.id
_entity.type
_entity.pdbx_description
1 polymer ?
#
loop_
_entity_poly.entity_id
_entity_poly.type
_entity_poly.pdbx_seq_one_letter_code
_entity_poly.pdbx_strand_id
1 'polypeptide(L)'
;MAKRTKADEEEARLVRRREELVRLLGRARKGKDSARAKKELVTSCADLEAKNRKLLEKLPPELWQKIVDQYLHQNDLLALAMTCRFFREKQKDLGKKMETDLTSDHLCDLLKSGRMPSHSLGWFQWVCNTFEIPPGCMLQASERVKGAVYEGDLLNYAAFQGSVEILRWLMEEKGWEPSQDTGWWAGMGGSVKILEYLRGRGYKFKEACEGAAFGGHLDVLKFLRGLDPPCPWDVWTCSHAADGGHLEVLKWLRAQNPPCPWNENVCYEAAGKGHLEILKWAFSQNPPCEDDYYYGCAIAAGGGHLEVLKFLRGKDPPCPWSRSECREVASHKGHDHIVEWVDQHEDESDVEY
;
A
#
# COMPACT_ATOMS: atom_id res chain seq x y z
N MET A 1 -19.68 -44.78 18.30
CA MET A 1 -18.59 -43.82 17.98
C MET A 1 -18.52 -43.69 16.47
N ALA A 2 -18.90 -42.54 15.91
CA ALA A 2 -18.77 -42.31 14.46
C ALA A 2 -17.27 -42.20 14.11
N LYS A 3 -16.82 -42.95 13.09
CA LYS A 3 -15.45 -42.85 12.57
C LYS A 3 -15.28 -41.48 11.91
N ARG A 4 -14.27 -40.71 12.32
CA ARG A 4 -13.90 -39.45 11.65
C ARG A 4 -13.58 -39.73 10.18
N THR A 5 -14.07 -38.87 9.31
CA THR A 5 -13.79 -38.95 7.88
C THR A 5 -12.37 -38.44 7.58
N LYS A 6 -11.83 -38.77 6.41
CA LYS A 6 -10.52 -38.25 5.96
C LYS A 6 -10.51 -36.71 5.91
N ALA A 7 -11.67 -36.09 5.61
CA ALA A 7 -11.82 -34.65 5.62
C ALA A 7 -11.72 -34.08 7.04
N ASP A 8 -12.34 -34.72 8.03
CA ASP A 8 -12.26 -34.31 9.44
C ASP A 8 -10.82 -34.37 9.98
N GLU A 9 -10.03 -35.35 9.53
CA GLU A 9 -8.63 -35.49 9.90
C GLU A 9 -7.74 -34.40 9.29
N GLU A 10 -8.01 -34.04 8.04
CA GLU A 10 -7.32 -32.97 7.31
C GLU A 10 -7.64 -31.59 7.91
N GLU A 11 -8.91 -31.32 8.19
CA GLU A 11 -9.36 -30.12 8.89
C GLU A 11 -8.69 -29.98 10.27
N ALA A 12 -8.68 -31.06 11.06
CA ALA A 12 -8.01 -31.06 12.37
C ALA A 12 -6.49 -30.81 12.27
N ARG A 13 -5.85 -31.24 11.17
CA ARG A 13 -4.43 -30.97 10.91
C ARG A 13 -4.21 -29.49 10.59
N LEU A 14 -5.06 -28.89 9.77
CA LEU A 14 -5.00 -27.47 9.41
C LEU A 14 -5.18 -26.58 10.65
N VAL A 15 -6.15 -26.91 11.51
CA VAL A 15 -6.36 -26.21 12.79
C VAL A 15 -5.11 -26.27 13.66
N ARG A 16 -4.52 -27.45 13.86
CA ARG A 16 -3.27 -27.60 14.65
C ARG A 16 -2.12 -26.78 14.07
N ARG A 17 -1.95 -26.78 12.75
CA ARG A 17 -0.89 -26.02 12.09
C ARG A 17 -1.11 -24.51 12.23
N ARG A 18 -2.37 -24.06 12.13
CA ARG A 18 -2.74 -22.66 12.39
C ARG A 18 -2.38 -22.25 13.82
N GLU A 19 -2.76 -23.05 14.82
CA GLU A 19 -2.41 -22.79 16.21
C GLU A 19 -0.90 -22.71 16.44
N GLU A 20 -0.12 -23.58 15.79
CA GLU A 20 1.35 -23.56 15.85
C GLU A 20 1.91 -22.25 15.29
N LEU A 21 1.43 -21.80 14.13
CA LEU A 21 1.83 -20.52 13.53
C LEU A 21 1.48 -19.34 14.44
N VAL A 22 0.28 -19.31 15.01
CA VAL A 22 -0.13 -18.26 15.97
C VAL A 22 0.80 -18.24 17.19
N ARG A 23 1.18 -19.42 17.72
CA ARG A 23 2.12 -19.51 18.84
C ARG A 23 3.52 -19.03 18.46
N LEU A 24 4.01 -19.37 17.28
CA LEU A 24 5.30 -18.91 16.75
C LEU A 24 5.35 -17.39 16.63
N LEU A 25 4.30 -16.80 16.05
CA LEU A 25 4.15 -15.35 15.92
C LEU A 25 4.14 -14.65 17.28
N GLY A 26 3.34 -15.17 18.23
CA GLY A 26 3.29 -14.65 19.59
C GLY A 26 4.64 -14.68 20.31
N ARG A 27 5.44 -15.74 20.10
CA ARG A 27 6.81 -15.84 20.65
C ARG A 27 7.78 -14.89 19.96
N ALA A 28 7.72 -14.79 18.64
CA ALA A 28 8.56 -13.88 17.86
C ALA A 28 8.38 -12.42 18.31
N ARG A 29 7.15 -12.04 18.66
CA ARG A 29 6.81 -10.70 19.14
C ARG A 29 7.26 -10.41 20.59
N LYS A 30 7.21 -11.39 21.49
CA LYS A 30 7.46 -11.21 22.94
C LYS A 30 8.94 -11.24 23.37
N GLY A 31 9.89 -11.23 22.43
CA GLY A 31 11.31 -10.95 22.71
C GLY A 31 12.15 -12.11 23.27
N LYS A 32 11.65 -12.84 24.29
CA LYS A 32 12.49 -13.77 25.09
C LYS A 32 13.12 -14.94 24.31
N ASP A 33 12.50 -15.35 23.20
CA ASP A 33 12.98 -16.38 22.24
C ASP A 33 12.86 -15.90 20.76
N SER A 34 12.86 -14.57 20.54
CA SER A 34 12.41 -13.97 19.27
C SER A 34 13.19 -14.46 18.05
N ALA A 35 14.52 -14.60 18.15
CA ALA A 35 15.34 -15.03 17.02
C ALA A 35 15.05 -16.47 16.57
N ARG A 36 14.90 -17.39 17.53
CA ARG A 36 14.55 -18.79 17.23
C ARG A 36 13.13 -18.88 16.69
N ALA A 37 12.18 -18.19 17.31
CA ALA A 37 10.79 -18.18 16.85
C ALA A 37 10.64 -17.56 15.45
N LYS A 38 11.39 -16.50 15.13
CA LYS A 38 11.46 -15.93 13.78
C LYS A 38 12.01 -16.92 12.77
N LYS A 39 13.09 -17.64 13.12
CA LYS A 39 13.64 -18.69 12.24
C LYS A 39 12.64 -19.82 11.99
N GLU A 40 12.00 -20.32 13.05
CA GLU A 40 10.97 -21.36 12.97
C GLU A 40 9.76 -20.88 12.14
N LEU A 41 9.36 -19.61 12.27
CA LEU A 41 8.30 -19.01 11.46
C LEU A 41 8.68 -18.94 9.98
N VAL A 42 9.89 -18.49 9.64
CA VAL A 42 10.39 -18.43 8.26
C VAL A 42 10.37 -19.83 7.64
N THR A 43 10.87 -20.84 8.37
CA THR A 43 10.82 -22.23 7.90
C THR A 43 9.38 -22.71 7.71
N SER A 44 8.49 -22.43 8.66
CA SER A 44 7.09 -22.83 8.57
C SER A 44 6.38 -22.20 7.37
N CYS A 45 6.59 -20.92 7.12
CA CYS A 45 6.07 -20.24 5.92
C CYS A 45 6.65 -20.83 4.63
N ALA A 46 7.94 -21.15 4.59
CA ALA A 46 8.55 -21.81 3.44
C ALA A 46 7.97 -23.21 3.17
N ASP A 47 7.66 -23.98 4.22
CA ASP A 47 6.99 -25.28 4.10
C ASP A 47 5.58 -25.15 3.52
N LEU A 48 4.81 -24.13 3.95
CA LEU A 48 3.49 -23.82 3.39
C LEU A 48 3.60 -23.49 1.90
N GLU A 49 4.54 -22.63 1.53
CA GLU A 49 4.79 -22.26 0.15
C GLU A 49 5.19 -23.47 -0.70
N ALA A 50 6.01 -24.38 -0.17
CA ALA A 50 6.40 -25.61 -0.86
C ALA A 50 5.22 -26.55 -1.10
N LYS A 51 4.27 -26.64 -0.16
CA LYS A 51 3.01 -27.39 -0.37
C LYS A 51 2.13 -26.74 -1.43
N ASN A 52 1.92 -25.42 -1.32
CA ASN A 52 1.12 -24.65 -2.27
C ASN A 52 1.71 -24.79 -3.69
N ARG A 53 3.03 -24.77 -3.83
CA ARG A 53 3.75 -25.07 -5.09
C ARG A 53 3.39 -26.43 -5.67
N LYS A 54 3.43 -27.50 -4.86
CA LYS A 54 3.09 -28.86 -5.35
C LYS A 54 1.67 -28.98 -5.88
N LEU A 55 0.73 -28.17 -5.38
CA LEU A 55 -0.64 -28.14 -5.91
C LEU A 55 -0.69 -27.50 -7.31
N LEU A 56 0.12 -26.48 -7.54
CA LEU A 56 0.15 -25.71 -8.78
C LEU A 56 1.00 -26.36 -9.88
N GLU A 57 2.02 -27.13 -9.50
CA GLU A 57 2.84 -27.94 -10.42
C GLU A 57 2.06 -29.09 -11.09
N LYS A 58 0.81 -29.35 -10.67
CA LYS A 58 -0.08 -30.29 -11.35
C LYS A 58 -0.51 -29.81 -12.74
N LEU A 59 -0.43 -28.51 -13.01
CA LEU A 59 -0.75 -27.94 -14.32
C LEU A 59 0.50 -27.97 -15.22
N PRO A 60 0.41 -28.50 -16.45
CA PRO A 60 1.53 -28.52 -17.40
C PRO A 60 2.06 -27.12 -17.72
N PRO A 61 3.38 -26.95 -17.97
CA PRO A 61 3.98 -25.66 -18.30
C PRO A 61 3.32 -24.94 -19.48
N GLU A 62 2.86 -25.69 -20.48
CA GLU A 62 2.22 -25.16 -21.69
C GLU A 62 0.85 -24.56 -21.39
N LEU A 63 0.16 -25.10 -20.38
CA LEU A 63 -1.11 -24.56 -19.92
C LEU A 63 -0.89 -23.26 -19.13
N TRP A 64 0.18 -23.20 -18.33
CA TRP A 64 0.58 -21.98 -17.63
C TRP A 64 0.92 -20.85 -18.61
N GLN A 65 1.67 -21.14 -19.67
CA GLN A 65 1.98 -20.17 -20.72
C GLN A 65 0.68 -19.62 -21.35
N LYS A 66 -0.27 -20.49 -21.69
CA LYS A 66 -1.57 -20.06 -22.24
C LYS A 66 -2.39 -19.23 -21.25
N ILE A 67 -2.44 -19.62 -19.98
CA ILE A 67 -3.15 -18.86 -18.94
C ILE A 67 -2.53 -17.45 -18.81
N VAL A 68 -1.20 -17.37 -18.74
CA VAL A 68 -0.45 -16.10 -18.60
C VAL A 68 -0.49 -15.23 -19.84
N ASP A 69 -0.57 -15.80 -21.04
CA ASP A 69 -0.55 -15.04 -22.29
C ASP A 69 -1.93 -14.66 -22.80
N GLN A 70 -2.94 -15.50 -22.59
CA GLN A 70 -4.26 -15.32 -23.22
C GLN A 70 -5.34 -14.89 -22.24
N TYR A 71 -5.21 -15.18 -20.94
CA TYR A 71 -6.31 -15.04 -19.97
C TYR A 71 -5.98 -14.17 -18.77
N LEU A 72 -4.75 -13.69 -18.65
CA LEU A 72 -4.31 -12.87 -17.53
C LEU A 72 -4.00 -11.47 -18.04
N HIS A 73 -4.96 -10.56 -17.85
CA HIS A 73 -4.69 -9.14 -17.94
C HIS A 73 -3.79 -8.73 -16.76
N GLN A 74 -3.11 -7.57 -16.87
CA GLN A 74 -2.19 -7.08 -15.84
C GLN A 74 -2.83 -7.05 -14.43
N ASN A 75 -4.15 -6.86 -14.38
CA ASN A 75 -4.96 -6.82 -13.16
C ASN A 75 -5.22 -8.21 -12.52
N ASP A 76 -5.30 -9.27 -13.32
CA ASP A 76 -5.48 -10.65 -12.83
C ASP A 76 -4.14 -11.23 -12.33
N LEU A 77 -3.02 -10.68 -12.81
CA LEU A 77 -1.67 -11.06 -12.40
C LEU A 77 -1.34 -10.57 -10.98
N LEU A 78 -1.92 -9.45 -10.54
CA LEU A 78 -1.83 -8.98 -9.14
C LEU A 78 -2.49 -9.98 -8.20
N ALA A 79 -3.71 -10.38 -8.50
CA ALA A 79 -4.42 -11.40 -7.73
C ALA A 79 -3.62 -12.71 -7.65
N LEU A 80 -3.06 -13.18 -8.77
CA LEU A 80 -2.20 -14.36 -8.74
C LEU A 80 -0.93 -14.14 -7.90
N ALA A 81 -0.28 -12.98 -8.02
CA ALA A 81 0.88 -12.63 -7.18
C ALA A 81 0.51 -12.54 -5.69
N MET A 82 -0.75 -12.22 -5.37
CA MET A 82 -1.33 -12.23 -4.03
C MET A 82 -1.76 -13.61 -3.52
N THR A 83 -1.63 -14.70 -4.30
CA THR A 83 -2.00 -16.04 -3.81
C THR A 83 -0.83 -16.77 -3.15
N CYS A 84 0.35 -16.81 -3.77
CA CYS A 84 1.56 -17.38 -3.17
C CYS A 84 2.84 -17.04 -3.96
N ARG A 85 4.00 -17.26 -3.32
CA ARG A 85 5.33 -17.04 -3.92
C ARG A 85 5.55 -17.81 -5.23
N PHE A 86 4.91 -18.97 -5.40
CA PHE A 86 5.01 -19.77 -6.63
C PHE A 86 4.61 -18.99 -7.88
N PHE A 87 3.52 -18.20 -7.84
CA PHE A 87 3.08 -17.47 -9.02
C PHE A 87 4.06 -16.37 -9.42
N ARG A 88 4.65 -15.67 -8.45
CA ARG A 88 5.69 -14.66 -8.71
C ARG A 88 6.94 -15.27 -9.32
N GLU A 89 7.34 -16.45 -8.83
CA GLU A 89 8.45 -17.20 -9.43
C GLU A 89 8.11 -17.72 -10.83
N LYS A 90 6.89 -18.23 -11.05
CA LYS A 90 6.46 -18.66 -12.39
C LYS A 90 6.36 -17.52 -13.39
N GLN A 91 5.93 -16.34 -12.96
CA GLN A 91 5.97 -15.14 -13.81
C GLN A 91 7.41 -14.81 -14.25
N LYS A 92 8.36 -14.91 -13.31
CA LYS A 92 9.79 -14.73 -13.59
C LYS A 92 10.33 -15.79 -14.56
N ASP A 93 9.99 -17.06 -14.36
CA ASP A 93 10.36 -18.18 -15.24
C ASP A 93 9.83 -17.98 -16.68
N LEU A 94 8.62 -17.42 -16.81
CA LEU A 94 7.94 -17.17 -18.09
C LEU A 94 8.40 -15.87 -18.77
N GLY A 95 9.42 -15.19 -18.25
CA GLY A 95 10.02 -13.99 -18.86
C GLY A 95 9.14 -12.74 -18.80
N LYS A 96 7.98 -12.77 -18.14
CA LYS A 96 7.17 -11.57 -17.89
C LYS A 96 7.69 -10.86 -16.65
N LYS A 97 8.51 -9.83 -16.87
CA LYS A 97 8.95 -8.90 -15.84
C LYS A 97 7.80 -7.96 -15.51
N MET A 98 6.88 -8.39 -14.65
CA MET A 98 5.96 -7.46 -14.02
C MET A 98 6.59 -6.93 -12.74
N GLU A 99 6.67 -5.62 -12.60
CA GLU A 99 6.89 -4.97 -11.30
C GLU A 99 5.71 -5.35 -10.40
N THR A 100 5.79 -6.49 -9.72
CA THR A 100 4.81 -6.93 -8.72
C THR A 100 5.51 -7.05 -7.38
N ASP A 101 6.29 -6.03 -7.04
CA ASP A 101 6.56 -5.78 -5.63
C ASP A 101 5.25 -5.20 -5.08
N LEU A 102 4.61 -5.91 -4.15
CA LEU A 102 3.45 -5.41 -3.40
C LEU A 102 3.93 -4.35 -2.40
N THR A 103 4.64 -3.34 -2.89
CA THR A 103 4.90 -2.11 -2.13
C THR A 103 3.65 -1.25 -2.19
N SER A 104 3.48 -0.37 -1.21
CA SER A 104 2.48 0.69 -1.25
C SER A 104 2.48 1.37 -2.62
N ASP A 105 3.68 1.65 -3.14
CA ASP A 105 3.91 2.39 -4.38
C ASP A 105 3.27 1.73 -5.62
N HIS A 106 3.30 0.39 -5.75
CA HIS A 106 2.71 -0.27 -6.91
C HIS A 106 1.18 -0.28 -6.90
N LEU A 107 0.57 -0.42 -5.72
CA LEU A 107 -0.88 -0.29 -5.57
C LEU A 107 -1.31 1.17 -5.85
N CYS A 108 -0.47 2.14 -5.48
CA CYS A 108 -0.65 3.55 -5.83
C CYS A 108 -0.59 3.79 -7.36
N ASP A 109 0.33 3.14 -8.08
CA ASP A 109 0.40 3.24 -9.54
C ASP A 109 -0.82 2.62 -10.23
N LEU A 110 -1.33 1.51 -9.69
CA LEU A 110 -2.57 0.89 -10.18
C LEU A 110 -3.79 1.81 -9.97
N LEU A 111 -3.90 2.48 -8.82
CA LEU A 111 -4.92 3.51 -8.56
C LEU A 111 -4.84 4.66 -9.59
N LYS A 112 -3.65 5.22 -9.81
CA LYS A 112 -3.41 6.31 -10.77
C LYS A 112 -3.77 5.92 -12.20
N SER A 113 -3.63 4.65 -12.55
CA SER A 113 -3.95 4.15 -13.89
C SER A 113 -5.46 3.99 -14.18
N GLY A 114 -6.33 4.16 -13.17
CA GLY A 114 -7.79 3.98 -13.29
C GLY A 114 -8.24 2.54 -13.58
N ARG A 115 -7.31 1.58 -13.62
CA ARG A 115 -7.54 0.16 -13.91
C ARG A 115 -7.48 -0.64 -12.62
N MET A 116 -8.37 -0.33 -11.68
CA MET A 116 -8.37 -1.00 -10.38
C MET A 116 -8.70 -2.50 -10.53
N PRO A 117 -7.82 -3.41 -10.08
CA PRO A 117 -8.12 -4.84 -10.11
C PRO A 117 -9.22 -5.16 -9.09
N SER A 118 -10.36 -5.69 -9.56
CA SER A 118 -11.45 -6.20 -8.72
C SER A 118 -11.67 -7.68 -9.01
N HIS A 119 -11.83 -8.49 -7.97
CA HIS A 119 -11.93 -9.94 -8.07
C HIS A 119 -13.23 -10.45 -7.46
N SER A 120 -13.79 -11.50 -8.06
CA SER A 120 -15.06 -12.08 -7.61
C SER A 120 -14.93 -12.83 -6.28
N LEU A 121 -16.04 -13.00 -5.57
CA LEU A 121 -16.10 -13.86 -4.39
C LEU A 121 -15.61 -15.28 -4.70
N GLY A 122 -15.94 -15.82 -5.88
CA GLY A 122 -15.49 -17.14 -6.30
C GLY A 122 -13.96 -17.25 -6.37
N TRP A 123 -13.27 -16.18 -6.78
CA TRP A 123 -11.82 -16.14 -6.74
C TRP A 123 -11.29 -16.18 -5.30
N PHE A 124 -11.82 -15.36 -4.40
CA PHE A 124 -11.43 -15.38 -2.99
C PHE A 124 -11.68 -16.74 -2.34
N GLN A 125 -12.83 -17.35 -2.63
CA GLN A 125 -13.16 -18.70 -2.18
C GLN A 125 -12.15 -19.72 -2.71
N TRP A 126 -11.81 -19.67 -3.99
CA TRP A 126 -10.80 -20.56 -4.57
C TRP A 126 -9.46 -20.40 -3.86
N VAL A 127 -8.98 -19.15 -3.67
CA VAL A 127 -7.70 -18.89 -2.99
C VAL A 127 -7.70 -19.44 -1.57
N CYS A 128 -8.70 -19.06 -0.76
CA CYS A 128 -8.76 -19.41 0.65
C CYS A 128 -9.11 -20.89 0.91
N ASN A 129 -9.64 -21.61 -0.09
CA ASN A 129 -9.93 -23.04 0.02
C ASN A 129 -8.82 -23.90 -0.60
N THR A 130 -8.00 -23.35 -1.49
CA THR A 130 -6.95 -24.10 -2.20
C THR A 130 -5.60 -23.97 -1.51
N PHE A 131 -5.29 -22.79 -0.95
CA PHE A 131 -3.97 -22.50 -0.40
C PHE A 131 -3.98 -22.45 1.13
N GLU A 132 -2.91 -22.98 1.74
CA GLU A 132 -2.66 -22.77 3.17
C GLU A 132 -2.13 -21.33 3.34
N ILE A 133 -2.94 -20.45 3.94
CA ILE A 133 -2.62 -19.04 4.17
C ILE A 133 -2.26 -18.83 5.65
N PRO A 134 -1.08 -18.27 5.97
CA PRO A 134 -0.66 -18.04 7.34
C PRO A 134 -1.51 -16.96 8.03
N PRO A 135 -1.82 -17.13 9.33
CA PRO A 135 -2.43 -16.08 10.13
C PRO A 135 -1.45 -14.91 10.30
N GLY A 136 -1.95 -13.67 10.29
CA GLY A 136 -1.08 -12.51 10.38
C GLY A 136 -1.75 -11.15 10.26
N CYS A 137 -3.06 -11.05 10.45
CA CYS A 137 -3.78 -9.78 10.36
C CYS A 137 -3.29 -8.69 11.31
N MET A 138 -2.62 -9.05 12.41
CA MET A 138 -2.11 -8.10 13.41
C MET A 138 -0.60 -7.86 13.33
N LEU A 139 0.06 -8.28 12.25
CA LEU A 139 1.52 -8.16 12.10
C LEU A 139 1.91 -6.85 11.44
N GLN A 140 2.92 -6.20 11.99
CA GLN A 140 3.60 -5.09 11.33
C GLN A 140 4.46 -5.60 10.18
N ALA A 141 4.76 -4.74 9.21
CA ALA A 141 5.59 -5.09 8.05
C ALA A 141 6.94 -5.71 8.43
N SER A 142 7.59 -5.21 9.50
CA SER A 142 8.88 -5.71 10.01
C SER A 142 8.81 -7.11 10.64
N GLU A 143 7.62 -7.57 11.01
CA GLU A 143 7.38 -8.88 11.62
C GLU A 143 7.05 -9.95 10.58
N ARG A 144 6.73 -9.54 9.34
CA ARG A 144 6.25 -10.40 8.27
C ARG A 144 7.41 -11.04 7.51
N VAL A 145 7.21 -12.28 7.08
CA VAL A 145 8.15 -12.97 6.19
C VAL A 145 8.02 -12.34 4.81
N LYS A 146 9.13 -11.88 4.23
CA LYS A 146 9.15 -11.22 2.93
C LYS A 146 8.48 -12.10 1.85
N GLY A 147 7.47 -11.53 1.19
CA GLY A 147 6.70 -12.19 0.14
C GLY A 147 5.62 -13.17 0.64
N ALA A 148 5.49 -13.44 1.93
CA ALA A 148 4.36 -14.24 2.41
C ALA A 148 3.06 -13.42 2.37
N VAL A 149 1.99 -14.05 1.93
CA VAL A 149 0.61 -13.50 1.96
C VAL A 149 -0.06 -14.03 3.21
N TYR A 150 -0.71 -13.15 3.97
CA TYR A 150 -1.40 -13.45 5.21
C TYR A 150 -2.90 -13.21 5.09
N GLU A 151 -3.67 -13.79 6.02
CA GLU A 151 -5.13 -13.59 6.15
C GLU A 151 -5.53 -12.10 6.05
N GLY A 152 -4.76 -11.22 6.71
CA GLY A 152 -4.99 -9.77 6.72
C GLY A 152 -4.81 -9.09 5.37
N ASP A 153 -3.96 -9.61 4.48
CA ASP A 153 -3.76 -9.01 3.15
C ASP A 153 -5.00 -9.18 2.27
N LEU A 154 -5.64 -10.35 2.35
CA LEU A 154 -6.86 -10.62 1.59
C LEU A 154 -8.04 -9.81 2.13
N LEU A 155 -8.12 -9.62 3.46
CA LEU A 155 -9.09 -8.70 4.05
C LEU A 155 -8.88 -7.27 3.59
N ASN A 156 -7.64 -6.78 3.63
CA ASN A 156 -7.27 -5.45 3.17
C ASN A 156 -7.57 -5.26 1.69
N TYR A 157 -7.30 -6.27 0.87
CA TYR A 157 -7.64 -6.25 -0.55
C TYR A 157 -9.16 -6.22 -0.80
N ALA A 158 -9.92 -7.00 -0.05
CA ALA A 158 -11.38 -6.98 -0.12
C ALA A 158 -11.96 -5.62 0.29
N ALA A 159 -11.39 -5.00 1.33
CA ALA A 159 -11.75 -3.66 1.79
C ALA A 159 -11.41 -2.59 0.74
N PHE A 160 -10.21 -2.67 0.17
CA PHE A 160 -9.74 -1.76 -0.87
C PHE A 160 -10.62 -1.81 -2.13
N GLN A 161 -10.96 -2.99 -2.65
CA GLN A 161 -11.85 -3.07 -3.81
C GLN A 161 -13.33 -2.73 -3.49
N GLY A 162 -13.67 -2.53 -2.20
CA GLY A 162 -14.99 -2.10 -1.77
C GLY A 162 -16.08 -3.18 -1.71
N SER A 163 -15.72 -4.47 -1.72
CA SER A 163 -16.71 -5.57 -1.74
C SER A 163 -17.10 -6.03 -0.34
N VAL A 164 -18.26 -5.54 0.14
CA VAL A 164 -18.82 -5.93 1.46
C VAL A 164 -19.15 -7.42 1.50
N GLU A 165 -19.56 -8.01 0.38
CA GLU A 165 -19.86 -9.45 0.29
C GLU A 165 -18.61 -10.29 0.59
N ILE A 166 -17.48 -9.95 -0.03
CA ILE A 166 -16.23 -10.67 0.16
C ILE A 166 -15.68 -10.45 1.57
N LEU A 167 -15.67 -9.19 2.03
CA LEU A 167 -15.21 -8.88 3.39
C LEU A 167 -16.05 -9.62 4.43
N ARG A 168 -17.38 -9.68 4.24
CA ARG A 168 -18.28 -10.43 5.11
C ARG A 168 -17.96 -11.91 5.11
N TRP A 169 -17.82 -12.52 3.94
CA TRP A 169 -17.48 -13.93 3.83
C TRP A 169 -16.16 -14.26 4.55
N LEU A 170 -15.12 -13.43 4.38
CA LEU A 170 -13.84 -13.62 5.06
C LEU A 170 -13.97 -13.50 6.60
N MET A 171 -14.79 -12.57 7.09
CA MET A 171 -14.96 -12.39 8.53
C MET A 171 -15.88 -13.46 9.16
N GLU A 172 -17.00 -13.78 8.53
CA GLU A 172 -18.04 -14.63 9.11
C GLU A 172 -17.77 -16.12 8.87
N GLU A 173 -17.39 -16.51 7.65
CA GLU A 173 -17.20 -17.91 7.29
C GLU A 173 -15.78 -18.39 7.60
N LYS A 174 -14.78 -17.52 7.44
CA LYS A 174 -13.38 -17.87 7.76
C LYS A 174 -12.96 -17.48 9.17
N GLY A 175 -13.72 -16.63 9.85
CA GLY A 175 -13.38 -16.14 11.19
C GLY A 175 -12.12 -15.29 11.20
N TRP A 176 -11.81 -14.59 10.11
CA TRP A 176 -10.64 -13.73 10.01
C TRP A 176 -10.96 -12.32 10.48
N GLU A 177 -10.07 -11.77 11.31
CA GLU A 177 -10.24 -10.44 11.87
C GLU A 177 -9.54 -9.38 11.01
N PRO A 178 -10.19 -8.23 10.70
CA PRO A 178 -9.55 -7.07 10.09
C PRO A 178 -8.26 -6.64 10.80
N SER A 179 -7.28 -6.17 10.02
CA SER A 179 -6.11 -5.50 10.57
C SER A 179 -6.46 -4.08 11.01
N GLN A 180 -5.54 -3.44 11.73
CA GLN A 180 -5.66 -2.01 12.05
C GLN A 180 -5.74 -1.16 10.77
N ASP A 181 -5.02 -1.59 9.73
CA ASP A 181 -4.96 -0.90 8.43
C ASP A 181 -6.20 -1.14 7.55
N THR A 182 -7.11 -2.08 7.86
CA THR A 182 -8.24 -2.38 6.97
C THR A 182 -9.11 -1.15 6.71
N GLY A 183 -9.19 -0.23 7.68
CA GLY A 183 -9.83 1.08 7.52
C GLY A 183 -9.13 1.99 6.51
N TRP A 184 -7.79 2.02 6.54
CA TRP A 184 -6.99 2.73 5.55
C TRP A 184 -7.33 2.25 4.14
N TRP A 185 -7.28 0.93 3.92
CA TRP A 185 -7.55 0.32 2.62
C TRP A 185 -8.96 0.62 2.13
N ALA A 186 -9.97 0.54 3.00
CA ALA A 186 -11.33 0.92 2.65
C ALA A 186 -11.46 2.40 2.27
N GLY A 187 -10.76 3.29 2.98
CA GLY A 187 -10.69 4.71 2.68
C GLY A 187 -10.02 4.97 1.34
N MET A 188 -8.84 4.38 1.13
CA MET A 188 -8.02 4.47 -0.09
C MET A 188 -8.74 3.96 -1.33
N GLY A 189 -9.60 2.95 -1.17
CA GLY A 189 -10.45 2.42 -2.24
C GLY A 189 -11.80 3.13 -2.40
N GLY A 190 -12.11 4.13 -1.56
CA GLY A 190 -13.30 4.96 -1.69
C GLY A 190 -14.60 4.30 -1.20
N SER A 191 -14.54 3.28 -0.33
CA SER A 191 -15.72 2.49 0.03
C SER A 191 -16.34 2.89 1.38
N VAL A 192 -17.31 3.81 1.35
CA VAL A 192 -18.18 4.12 2.51
C VAL A 192 -18.86 2.86 3.05
N LYS A 193 -19.34 1.97 2.17
CA LYS A 193 -20.08 0.76 2.55
C LYS A 193 -19.24 -0.20 3.41
N ILE A 194 -17.95 -0.34 3.11
CA ILE A 194 -17.03 -1.16 3.92
C ILE A 194 -16.84 -0.51 5.29
N LEU A 195 -16.61 0.79 5.35
CA LEU A 195 -16.44 1.52 6.61
C LEU A 195 -17.70 1.46 7.48
N GLU A 196 -18.89 1.56 6.89
CA GLU A 196 -20.17 1.33 7.58
C GLU A 196 -20.29 -0.09 8.12
N TYR A 197 -19.96 -1.08 7.29
CA TYR A 197 -20.01 -2.49 7.66
C TYR A 197 -19.07 -2.84 8.82
N LEU A 198 -17.84 -2.30 8.80
CA LEU A 198 -16.85 -2.44 9.87
C LEU A 198 -17.32 -1.72 11.14
N ARG A 199 -17.79 -0.47 11.02
CA ARG A 199 -18.29 0.31 12.16
C ARG A 199 -19.48 -0.37 12.85
N GLY A 200 -20.40 -0.95 12.08
CA GLY A 200 -21.54 -1.70 12.60
C GLY A 200 -21.14 -2.91 13.46
N ARG A 201 -19.90 -3.39 13.33
CA ARG A 201 -19.31 -4.46 14.15
C ARG A 201 -18.41 -3.94 15.28
N GLY A 202 -18.34 -2.63 15.49
CA GLY A 202 -17.55 -2.02 16.56
C GLY A 202 -16.08 -1.78 16.21
N TYR A 203 -15.67 -1.98 14.95
CA TYR A 203 -14.30 -1.66 14.53
C TYR A 203 -14.10 -0.16 14.48
N LYS A 204 -12.91 0.26 14.93
CA LYS A 204 -12.42 1.63 14.84
C LYS A 204 -11.31 1.65 13.81
N PHE A 205 -11.34 2.67 12.95
CA PHE A 205 -10.39 2.84 11.86
C PHE A 205 -9.88 4.27 11.90
N LYS A 206 -8.79 4.53 12.61
CA LYS A 206 -8.34 5.92 12.84
C LYS A 206 -7.72 6.52 11.59
N GLU A 207 -7.12 5.67 10.79
CA GLU A 207 -6.30 6.01 9.64
C GLU A 207 -7.13 6.01 8.34
N ALA A 208 -8.46 5.81 8.42
CA ALA A 208 -9.35 5.83 7.24
C ALA A 208 -9.40 7.20 6.57
N CYS A 209 -9.26 8.30 7.33
CA CYS A 209 -9.20 9.64 6.78
C CYS A 209 -7.97 9.81 5.89
N GLU A 210 -6.82 9.35 6.34
CA GLU A 210 -5.57 9.44 5.60
C GLU A 210 -5.63 8.59 4.31
N GLY A 211 -6.14 7.36 4.39
CA GLY A 211 -6.37 6.53 3.20
C GLY A 211 -7.34 7.19 2.20
N ALA A 212 -8.48 7.72 2.68
CA ALA A 212 -9.42 8.43 1.82
C ALA A 212 -8.84 9.70 1.20
N ALA A 213 -7.99 10.41 1.94
CA ALA A 213 -7.27 11.56 1.44
C ALA A 213 -6.27 11.16 0.35
N PHE A 214 -5.52 10.08 0.56
CA PHE A 214 -4.60 9.52 -0.42
C PHE A 214 -5.30 9.11 -1.72
N GLY A 215 -6.47 8.47 -1.64
CA GLY A 215 -7.24 8.05 -2.81
C GLY A 215 -8.12 9.14 -3.43
N GLY A 216 -8.18 10.33 -2.84
CA GLY A 216 -8.95 11.45 -3.37
C GLY A 216 -10.45 11.36 -3.13
N HIS A 217 -10.89 10.51 -2.20
CA HIS A 217 -12.29 10.18 -1.95
C HIS A 217 -12.94 11.16 -0.96
N LEU A 218 -13.33 12.32 -1.49
CA LEU A 218 -13.94 13.40 -0.70
C LEU A 218 -15.30 12.99 -0.07
N ASP A 219 -16.06 12.13 -0.72
CA ASP A 219 -17.31 11.57 -0.20
C ASP A 219 -17.07 10.71 1.04
N VAL A 220 -16.02 9.88 1.04
CA VAL A 220 -15.59 9.11 2.20
C VAL A 220 -15.15 10.03 3.34
N LEU A 221 -14.34 11.05 3.06
CA LEU A 221 -13.93 12.03 4.07
C LEU A 221 -15.11 12.75 4.72
N LYS A 222 -16.10 13.16 3.92
CA LYS A 222 -17.34 13.77 4.43
C LYS A 222 -18.12 12.80 5.33
N PHE A 223 -18.24 11.54 4.91
CA PHE A 223 -18.85 10.49 5.73
C PHE A 223 -18.11 10.32 7.06
N LEU A 224 -16.78 10.15 7.02
CA LEU A 224 -15.93 9.97 8.20
C LEU A 224 -15.98 11.15 9.17
N ARG A 225 -16.10 12.38 8.65
CA ARG A 225 -16.25 13.60 9.44
C ARG A 225 -17.62 13.73 10.11
N GLY A 226 -18.65 13.13 9.51
CA GLY A 226 -20.03 13.13 10.01
C GLY A 226 -20.34 12.04 11.04
N LEU A 227 -19.36 11.22 11.43
CA LEU A 227 -19.54 10.19 12.47
C LEU A 227 -19.59 10.82 13.88
N ASP A 228 -20.13 10.08 14.85
CA ASP A 228 -20.11 10.43 16.27
C ASP A 228 -19.49 9.30 17.12
N PRO A 229 -18.26 9.48 17.67
CA PRO A 229 -17.37 10.60 17.42
C PRO A 229 -16.80 10.56 15.98
N PRO A 230 -16.40 11.71 15.42
CA PRO A 230 -15.78 11.74 14.10
C PRO A 230 -14.48 10.94 14.04
N CYS A 231 -14.15 10.40 12.86
CA CYS A 231 -12.85 9.80 12.64
C CYS A 231 -11.74 10.85 12.87
N PRO A 232 -10.67 10.53 13.61
CA PRO A 232 -9.55 11.44 13.75
C PRO A 232 -8.88 11.70 12.39
N TRP A 233 -8.23 12.85 12.31
CA TRP A 233 -7.29 13.20 11.25
C TRP A 233 -6.08 13.88 11.88
N ASP A 234 -4.99 13.98 11.13
CA ASP A 234 -3.78 14.66 11.53
C ASP A 234 -3.02 15.21 10.30
N VAL A 235 -1.76 15.63 10.50
CA VAL A 235 -0.93 16.21 9.45
C VAL A 235 -0.77 15.26 8.26
N TRP A 236 -0.74 13.95 8.51
CA TRP A 236 -0.60 12.93 7.47
C TRP A 236 -1.83 12.89 6.56
N THR A 237 -3.01 13.25 7.05
CA THR A 237 -4.21 13.31 6.19
C THR A 237 -4.02 14.34 5.06
N CYS A 238 -3.44 15.51 5.36
CA CYS A 238 -3.12 16.49 4.31
C CYS A 238 -1.93 16.02 3.45
N SER A 239 -0.87 15.48 4.04
CA SER A 239 0.30 15.01 3.29
C SER A 239 -0.07 13.93 2.28
N HIS A 240 -0.91 12.97 2.66
CA HIS A 240 -1.38 11.92 1.76
C HIS A 240 -2.29 12.45 0.64
N ALA A 241 -3.13 13.45 0.89
CA ALA A 241 -3.86 14.13 -0.20
C ALA A 241 -2.92 14.82 -1.19
N ALA A 242 -1.80 15.35 -0.70
CA ALA A 242 -0.77 15.94 -1.55
C ALA A 242 -0.03 14.87 -2.35
N ASP A 243 0.38 13.76 -1.75
CA ASP A 243 1.01 12.62 -2.44
C ASP A 243 0.10 12.06 -3.56
N GLY A 244 -1.19 11.88 -3.26
CA GLY A 244 -2.19 11.42 -4.22
C GLY A 244 -2.51 12.43 -5.34
N GLY A 245 -2.12 13.70 -5.21
CA GLY A 245 -2.41 14.73 -6.21
C GLY A 245 -3.83 15.30 -6.12
N HIS A 246 -4.46 15.25 -4.94
CA HIS A 246 -5.87 15.59 -4.75
C HIS A 246 -6.08 17.00 -4.15
N LEU A 247 -5.89 18.02 -4.99
CA LEU A 247 -6.05 19.43 -4.59
C LEU A 247 -7.42 19.76 -3.99
N GLU A 248 -8.50 19.22 -4.54
CA GLU A 248 -9.86 19.50 -4.03
C GLU A 248 -10.10 18.90 -2.64
N VAL A 249 -9.45 17.78 -2.32
CA VAL A 249 -9.45 17.22 -0.97
C VAL A 249 -8.71 18.14 -0.01
N LEU A 250 -7.52 18.63 -0.38
CA LEU A 250 -6.76 19.58 0.43
C LEU A 250 -7.53 20.86 0.73
N LYS A 251 -8.17 21.45 -0.30
CA LYS A 251 -9.04 22.63 -0.12
C LYS A 251 -10.17 22.35 0.87
N TRP A 252 -10.82 21.19 0.74
CA TRP A 252 -11.90 20.82 1.64
C TRP A 252 -11.41 20.60 3.08
N LEU A 253 -10.28 19.91 3.27
CA LEU A 253 -9.66 19.66 4.58
C LEU A 253 -9.28 20.97 5.29
N ARG A 254 -8.80 21.97 4.54
CA ARG A 254 -8.47 23.29 5.09
C ARG A 254 -9.68 24.17 5.38
N ALA A 255 -10.79 23.95 4.70
CA ALA A 255 -12.04 24.67 4.98
C ALA A 255 -12.80 24.15 6.23
N GLN A 256 -12.31 23.10 6.90
CA GLN A 256 -12.96 22.53 8.08
C GLN A 256 -12.78 23.40 9.33
N ASN A 257 -13.61 23.19 10.35
CA ASN A 257 -13.52 23.88 11.63
C ASN A 257 -13.53 22.89 12.83
N PRO A 258 -12.40 22.68 13.52
CA PRO A 258 -11.07 23.22 13.20
C PRO A 258 -10.54 22.63 11.87
N PRO A 259 -9.64 23.33 11.17
CA PRO A 259 -9.04 22.82 9.93
C PRO A 259 -8.22 21.56 10.23
N CYS A 260 -8.11 20.68 9.25
CA CYS A 260 -7.16 19.57 9.35
C CYS A 260 -5.75 20.16 9.53
N PRO A 261 -4.98 19.69 10.52
CA PRO A 261 -3.60 20.14 10.66
C PRO A 261 -2.80 19.71 9.42
N TRP A 262 -1.76 20.47 9.13
CA TRP A 262 -0.86 20.22 8.02
C TRP A 262 0.55 20.69 8.41
N ASN A 263 1.56 20.31 7.65
CA ASN A 263 2.94 20.75 7.83
C ASN A 263 3.68 20.73 6.47
N GLU A 264 4.98 20.98 6.49
CA GLU A 264 5.89 21.00 5.33
C GLU A 264 5.82 19.74 4.45
N ASN A 265 5.42 18.59 5.02
CA ASN A 265 5.24 17.35 4.26
C ASN A 265 4.23 17.50 3.12
N VAL A 266 3.23 18.39 3.23
CA VAL A 266 2.31 18.66 2.11
C VAL A 266 3.07 19.13 0.87
N CYS A 267 4.06 20.01 1.05
CA CYS A 267 4.87 20.50 -0.06
C CYS A 267 5.89 19.46 -0.52
N TYR A 268 6.50 18.71 0.41
CA TYR A 268 7.43 17.64 0.06
C TYR A 268 6.77 16.55 -0.80
N GLU A 269 5.60 16.06 -0.38
CA GLU A 269 4.88 15.05 -1.13
C GLU A 269 4.43 15.59 -2.50
N ALA A 270 3.90 16.82 -2.55
CA ALA A 270 3.52 17.43 -3.82
C ALA A 270 4.73 17.60 -4.76
N ALA A 271 5.90 17.98 -4.24
CA ALA A 271 7.11 18.15 -5.04
C ALA A 271 7.68 16.82 -5.54
N GLY A 272 7.76 15.82 -4.67
CA GLY A 272 8.31 14.50 -4.98
C GLY A 272 7.45 13.68 -5.92
N LYS A 273 6.17 14.06 -6.07
CA LYS A 273 5.20 13.42 -6.97
C LYS A 273 4.83 14.28 -8.19
N GLY A 274 5.38 15.49 -8.29
CA GLY A 274 5.23 16.36 -9.46
C GLY A 274 3.93 17.14 -9.51
N HIS A 275 3.21 17.25 -8.39
CA HIS A 275 1.91 17.92 -8.30
C HIS A 275 2.06 19.44 -8.18
N LEU A 276 2.52 20.07 -9.25
CA LEU A 276 2.81 21.50 -9.32
C LEU A 276 1.63 22.39 -8.89
N GLU A 277 0.40 22.04 -9.26
CA GLU A 277 -0.78 22.83 -8.90
C GLU A 277 -1.08 22.79 -7.39
N ILE A 278 -0.77 21.68 -6.71
CA ILE A 278 -0.86 21.59 -5.25
C ILE A 278 0.20 22.47 -4.60
N LEU A 279 1.43 22.46 -5.10
CA LEU A 279 2.48 23.35 -4.60
C LEU A 279 2.09 24.82 -4.72
N LYS A 280 1.69 25.27 -5.92
CA LYS A 280 1.22 26.65 -6.15
C LYS A 280 0.11 27.03 -5.17
N TRP A 281 -0.86 26.15 -4.99
CA TRP A 281 -1.96 26.38 -4.05
C TRP A 281 -1.48 26.43 -2.60
N ALA A 282 -0.65 25.48 -2.16
CA ALA A 282 -0.15 25.40 -0.79
C ALA A 282 0.67 26.65 -0.40
N PHE A 283 1.47 27.19 -1.33
CA PHE A 283 2.20 28.43 -1.13
C PHE A 283 1.32 29.69 -1.09
N SER A 284 0.10 29.63 -1.63
CA SER A 284 -0.87 30.72 -1.52
C SER A 284 -1.68 30.72 -0.20
N GLN A 285 -1.51 29.70 0.65
CA GLN A 285 -2.26 29.60 1.91
C GLN A 285 -1.61 30.42 3.04
N ASN A 286 -2.38 30.64 4.12
CA ASN A 286 -1.91 31.31 5.33
C ASN A 286 -2.21 30.47 6.59
N PRO A 287 -1.21 30.04 7.39
CA PRO A 287 0.22 30.16 7.10
C PRO A 287 0.60 29.38 5.84
N PRO A 288 1.59 29.84 5.06
CA PRO A 288 2.13 29.09 3.95
C PRO A 288 2.83 27.83 4.45
N CYS A 289 2.94 26.83 3.59
CA CYS A 289 3.73 25.62 3.84
C CYS A 289 5.21 25.95 3.64
N GLU A 290 5.83 26.68 4.59
CA GLU A 290 7.11 27.38 4.36
C GLU A 290 8.19 27.19 5.43
N ASP A 291 7.87 26.76 6.66
CA ASP A 291 8.79 26.97 7.79
C ASP A 291 10.13 26.17 7.72
N ASP A 292 10.26 25.17 6.84
CA ASP A 292 11.53 24.45 6.64
C ASP A 292 11.63 23.78 5.25
N TYR A 293 11.24 24.45 4.15
CA TYR A 293 11.23 23.85 2.80
C TYR A 293 12.64 23.74 2.16
N TYR A 294 13.65 23.27 2.90
CA TYR A 294 15.04 23.19 2.45
C TYR A 294 15.26 22.12 1.36
N TYR A 295 14.53 21.01 1.43
CA TYR A 295 14.75 19.84 0.57
C TYR A 295 13.90 19.81 -0.70
N GLY A 296 13.11 20.86 -0.96
CA GLY A 296 12.13 20.87 -2.05
C GLY A 296 12.71 20.60 -3.44
N CYS A 297 13.84 21.24 -3.77
CA CYS A 297 14.53 21.03 -5.04
C CYS A 297 15.11 19.62 -5.18
N ALA A 298 15.75 19.09 -4.12
CA ALA A 298 16.30 17.74 -4.12
C ALA A 298 15.19 16.68 -4.25
N ILE A 299 14.06 16.88 -3.57
CA ILE A 299 12.88 16.00 -3.64
C ILE A 299 12.29 16.03 -5.06
N ALA A 300 12.11 17.21 -5.66
CA ALA A 300 11.62 17.33 -7.03
C ALA A 300 12.58 16.69 -8.05
N ALA A 301 13.90 16.84 -7.84
CA ALA A 301 14.92 16.23 -8.68
C ALA A 301 14.92 14.69 -8.56
N GLY A 302 14.82 14.17 -7.34
CA GLY A 302 14.72 12.73 -7.06
C GLY A 302 13.43 12.09 -7.57
N GLY A 303 12.35 12.86 -7.72
CA GLY A 303 11.11 12.44 -8.39
C GLY A 303 11.12 12.62 -9.91
N GLY A 304 12.15 13.26 -10.49
CA GLY A 304 12.24 13.48 -11.93
C GLY A 304 11.34 14.62 -12.44
N HIS A 305 10.86 15.50 -11.56
CA HIS A 305 9.83 16.49 -11.88
C HIS A 305 10.41 17.86 -12.23
N LEU A 306 10.89 17.99 -13.47
CA LEU A 306 11.60 19.18 -13.96
C LEU A 306 10.79 20.48 -13.82
N GLU A 307 9.49 20.44 -14.13
CA GLU A 307 8.63 21.64 -14.07
C GLU A 307 8.40 22.11 -12.62
N VAL A 308 8.37 21.19 -11.66
CA VAL A 308 8.37 21.54 -10.24
C VAL A 308 9.71 22.17 -9.87
N LEU A 309 10.83 21.57 -10.27
CA LEU A 309 12.16 22.09 -9.97
C LEU A 309 12.34 23.53 -10.50
N LYS A 310 11.93 23.79 -11.76
CA LYS A 310 11.92 25.14 -12.35
C LYS A 310 11.03 26.11 -11.58
N PHE A 311 9.82 25.68 -11.19
CA PHE A 311 8.92 26.51 -10.40
C PHE A 311 9.51 26.90 -9.05
N LEU A 312 10.12 25.95 -8.32
CA LEU A 312 10.73 26.20 -7.02
C LEU A 312 11.93 27.15 -7.11
N ARG A 313 12.71 27.04 -8.19
CA ARG A 313 13.85 27.94 -8.49
C ARG A 313 13.42 29.34 -8.93
N GLY A 314 12.25 29.46 -9.55
CA GLY A 314 11.71 30.75 -10.01
C GLY A 314 11.00 31.57 -8.94
N LYS A 315 10.99 31.12 -7.68
CA LYS A 315 10.38 31.83 -6.55
C LYS A 315 11.27 32.95 -6.01
N ASP A 316 10.66 33.83 -5.22
CA ASP A 316 11.35 34.89 -4.46
C ASP A 316 11.02 34.78 -2.95
N PRO A 317 11.98 34.39 -2.10
CA PRO A 317 13.33 33.93 -2.45
C PRO A 317 13.30 32.56 -3.16
N PRO A 318 14.30 32.25 -4.00
CA PRO A 318 14.43 30.93 -4.60
C PRO A 318 14.55 29.85 -3.51
N CYS A 319 14.00 28.67 -3.77
CA CYS A 319 14.22 27.52 -2.90
C CYS A 319 15.73 27.27 -2.73
N PRO A 320 16.24 27.13 -1.50
CA PRO A 320 17.58 26.64 -1.27
C PRO A 320 17.78 25.33 -2.03
N TRP A 321 18.91 25.18 -2.70
CA TRP A 321 19.22 23.93 -3.39
C TRP A 321 20.71 23.65 -3.33
N SER A 322 21.05 22.36 -3.29
CA SER A 322 22.40 21.88 -3.54
C SER A 322 22.41 21.23 -4.91
N ARG A 323 23.23 21.77 -5.82
CA ARG A 323 23.41 21.20 -7.16
C ARG A 323 23.91 19.76 -7.08
N SER A 324 24.90 19.50 -6.23
CA SER A 324 25.46 18.17 -6.02
C SER A 324 24.39 17.20 -5.52
N GLU A 325 23.58 17.62 -4.54
CA GLU A 325 22.50 16.79 -3.99
C GLU A 325 21.43 16.52 -5.06
N CYS A 326 20.92 17.54 -5.76
CA CYS A 326 19.90 17.40 -6.80
C CYS A 326 20.39 16.49 -7.95
N ARG A 327 21.66 16.64 -8.35
CA ARG A 327 22.29 15.81 -9.37
C ARG A 327 22.45 14.37 -8.91
N GLU A 328 22.92 14.17 -7.67
CA GLU A 328 23.13 12.85 -7.08
C GLU A 328 21.81 12.08 -6.98
N VAL A 329 20.77 12.68 -6.40
CA VAL A 329 19.47 12.01 -6.22
C VAL A 329 18.79 11.71 -7.56
N ALA A 330 18.87 12.63 -8.53
CA ALA A 330 18.34 12.39 -9.88
C ALA A 330 19.08 11.27 -10.60
N SER A 331 20.42 11.23 -10.53
CA SER A 331 21.24 10.20 -11.16
C SER A 331 20.99 8.82 -10.55
N HIS A 332 20.90 8.71 -9.22
CA HIS A 332 20.59 7.45 -8.54
C HIS A 332 19.21 6.88 -8.93
N LYS A 333 18.26 7.75 -9.33
CA LYS A 333 16.91 7.38 -9.75
C LYS A 333 16.76 7.26 -11.27
N GLY A 334 17.82 7.51 -12.05
CA GLY A 334 17.82 7.42 -13.51
C GLY A 334 17.07 8.56 -14.21
N HIS A 335 17.03 9.75 -13.61
CA HIS A 335 16.38 10.94 -14.16
C HIS A 335 17.38 11.80 -14.94
N ASP A 336 17.87 11.29 -16.06
CA ASP A 336 18.93 11.92 -16.88
C ASP A 336 18.54 13.33 -17.35
N HIS A 337 17.26 13.57 -17.67
CA HIS A 337 16.76 14.89 -18.07
C HIS A 337 16.87 15.94 -16.96
N ILE A 338 16.80 15.54 -15.69
CA ILE A 338 17.08 16.43 -14.56
C ILE A 338 18.58 16.67 -14.46
N VAL A 339 19.40 15.63 -14.56
CA VAL A 339 20.86 15.75 -14.50
C VAL A 339 21.37 16.72 -15.58
N GLU A 340 20.91 16.58 -16.82
CA GLU A 340 21.23 17.48 -17.92
C GLU A 340 20.82 18.93 -17.63
N TRP A 341 19.62 19.12 -17.08
CA TRP A 341 19.13 20.47 -16.75
C TRP A 341 19.92 21.11 -15.60
N VAL A 342 20.18 20.34 -14.53
CA VAL A 342 20.99 20.77 -13.38
C VAL A 342 22.40 21.09 -13.83
N ASP A 343 22.95 20.32 -14.78
CA ASP A 343 24.30 20.55 -15.28
C ASP A 343 24.45 21.82 -16.13
N GLN A 344 23.36 22.28 -16.76
CA GLN A 344 23.28 23.50 -17.58
C GLN A 344 23.06 24.79 -16.77
N HIS A 345 22.62 24.70 -15.51
CA HIS A 345 22.30 25.86 -14.68
C HIS A 345 23.32 25.96 -13.53
N GLU A 346 24.42 26.69 -13.79
CA GLU A 346 25.38 27.14 -12.78
C GLU A 346 24.73 28.22 -11.89
N ASP A 347 24.84 28.09 -10.57
CA ASP A 347 24.65 29.25 -9.68
C ASP A 347 26.00 29.96 -9.53
N GLU A 348 25.99 31.28 -9.72
CA GLU A 348 27.15 32.18 -9.51
C GLU A 348 27.66 32.18 -8.05
N SER A 349 26.98 31.48 -7.12
CA SER A 349 27.34 31.41 -5.71
C SER A 349 28.37 30.34 -5.34
N ASP A 350 28.77 29.47 -6.27
CA ASP A 350 29.89 28.52 -6.06
C ASP A 350 31.27 29.12 -6.46
N VAL A 351 31.31 30.41 -6.79
CA VAL A 351 32.57 31.17 -6.93
C VAL A 351 32.99 31.68 -5.55
N GLU A 352 33.47 30.79 -4.67
CA GLU A 352 34.21 31.23 -3.48
C GLU A 352 35.55 31.85 -3.89
N TYR A 353 35.81 33.03 -3.33
CA TYR A 353 36.98 33.89 -3.46
C TYR A 353 38.29 33.28 -2.95
#